data_AF-A0A091B6K4-F1
#
_entry.id   AF-A0A091B6K4-F1
#
_cell.length_a   1.000
_cell.length_b   1.000
_cell.length_c   1.000
_cell.angle_alpha   90.00
_cell.angle_beta   90.00
_cell.angle_gamma   90.00
#
_symmetry.space_group_name_H-M   'P 1'
#
loop_
_entity.id
_entity.type
_entity.pdbx_description
1 polymer ?
#
loop_
_entity_poly.entity_id
_entity_poly.type
_entity_poly.pdbx_seq_one_letter_code
_entity_poly.pdbx_strand_id
1 'polypeptide(L)'
;MPLPLNSRLIGFTVILCASAALITILEIKNARGDIEQAKEHILKEAAVHYNNITVTRAWAAHFGGVFVRSNGKLQPNPYLKEMIDEAAVQTQTGEKLIKINPAWMTRQLSEMTQSEDFSYRITSDHPINPINRSGDFEYEAFAYLREHPGEKIYYRFDETEKKLRYLGGLYIEESCLRCHDRTRYEIGDLRFFDTEKLSDDHPDMGGSYPAVEFFLDAGTPKKPDEKTEPDTGRESKDQNAGTEPEKRLSENDLQYGTKPYFYGRP
;
A
#
# COMPACT_ATOMS: atom_id res chain seq x y z
N MET A 1 1.30 -11.23 -71.72
CA MET A 1 -0.18 -11.19 -71.80
C MET A 1 -0.69 -10.68 -70.45
N PRO A 2 -1.46 -9.58 -70.36
CA PRO A 2 -1.95 -9.10 -69.07
C PRO A 2 -2.85 -10.16 -68.42
N LEU A 3 -2.69 -10.38 -67.12
CA LEU A 3 -3.57 -11.25 -66.32
C LEU A 3 -5.04 -10.81 -66.48
N PRO A 4 -6.00 -11.75 -66.50
CA PRO A 4 -7.41 -11.42 -66.62
C PRO A 4 -7.85 -10.52 -65.45
N LEU A 5 -8.80 -9.62 -65.72
CA LEU A 5 -9.27 -8.59 -64.77
C LEU A 5 -9.63 -9.19 -63.40
N ASN A 6 -10.21 -10.38 -63.37
CA ASN A 6 -10.59 -11.11 -62.16
C ASN A 6 -9.38 -11.48 -61.29
N SER A 7 -8.25 -11.88 -61.88
CA SER A 7 -7.03 -12.20 -61.12
C SER A 7 -6.40 -10.97 -60.49
N ARG A 8 -6.51 -9.80 -61.15
CA ARG A 8 -6.04 -8.52 -60.58
C ARG A 8 -6.92 -8.08 -59.42
N LEU A 9 -8.24 -8.25 -59.53
CA LEU A 9 -9.19 -7.93 -58.47
C LEU A 9 -8.99 -8.82 -57.24
N ILE A 10 -8.82 -10.14 -57.43
CA ILE A 10 -8.53 -11.09 -56.34
C ILE A 10 -7.22 -10.70 -55.62
N GLY A 11 -6.16 -10.39 -56.37
CA GLY A 11 -4.90 -9.96 -55.77
C GLY A 11 -5.03 -8.69 -54.93
N PHE A 12 -5.79 -7.70 -55.42
CA PHE A 12 -6.08 -6.48 -54.67
C PHE A 12 -6.87 -6.75 -53.39
N THR A 13 -7.92 -7.58 -53.46
CA THR A 13 -8.71 -7.98 -52.28
C THR A 13 -7.86 -8.69 -51.24
N VAL A 14 -6.98 -9.62 -51.65
CA VAL A 14 -6.07 -10.32 -50.73
C VAL A 14 -5.11 -9.35 -50.04
N ILE A 15 -4.54 -8.39 -50.79
CA ILE A 15 -3.66 -7.37 -50.22
C ILE A 15 -4.42 -6.50 -49.22
N LEU A 16 -5.66 -6.09 -49.53
CA LEU A 16 -6.49 -5.32 -48.60
C LEU A 16 -6.78 -6.11 -47.32
N CYS A 17 -7.20 -7.37 -47.41
CA CYS A 17 -7.44 -8.21 -46.24
C CYS A 17 -6.17 -8.42 -45.40
N ALA A 18 -5.02 -8.65 -46.05
CA ALA A 18 -3.74 -8.80 -45.36
C ALA A 18 -3.32 -7.50 -44.66
N SER A 19 -3.51 -6.34 -45.30
CA SER A 19 -3.20 -5.04 -44.71
C SER A 19 -4.10 -4.72 -43.51
N ALA A 20 -5.41 -5.00 -43.60
CA ALA A 20 -6.35 -4.82 -42.51
C ALA A 20 -5.99 -5.74 -41.32
N ALA A 21 -5.69 -7.01 -41.59
CA ALA A 21 -5.25 -7.96 -40.55
C ALA A 21 -3.96 -7.48 -39.86
N LEU A 22 -2.99 -6.97 -40.63
CA LEU A 22 -1.76 -6.42 -40.07
C LEU A 22 -2.04 -5.19 -39.20
N ILE A 23 -2.89 -4.26 -39.65
CA ILE A 23 -3.28 -3.07 -38.87
C ILE A 23 -3.92 -3.49 -37.54
N THR A 24 -4.89 -4.42 -37.57
CA THR A 24 -5.54 -4.91 -36.35
C THR A 24 -4.53 -5.57 -35.39
N ILE A 25 -3.57 -6.35 -35.91
CA ILE A 25 -2.50 -6.95 -35.07
C ILE A 25 -1.63 -5.86 -34.43
N LEU A 26 -1.29 -4.81 -35.18
CA LEU A 26 -0.49 -3.69 -34.67
C LEU A 26 -1.26 -2.90 -33.60
N GLU A 27 -2.55 -2.63 -33.81
CA GLU A 27 -3.42 -1.96 -32.83
C GLU A 27 -3.53 -2.77 -31.53
N ILE A 28 -3.72 -4.08 -31.61
CA ILE A 28 -3.76 -4.96 -30.43
C ILE A 28 -2.41 -4.92 -29.68
N LYS A 29 -1.29 -4.96 -30.40
CA LYS A 29 0.04 -4.86 -29.78
C LYS A 29 0.24 -3.50 -29.11
N ASN A 30 -0.19 -2.42 -29.74
CA ASN A 30 -0.05 -1.08 -29.19
C ASN A 30 -0.92 -0.92 -27.93
N ALA A 31 -2.18 -1.34 -27.99
CA ALA A 31 -3.09 -1.32 -26.83
C ALA A 31 -2.56 -2.15 -25.65
N ARG A 32 -1.95 -3.31 -25.91
CA ARG A 32 -1.28 -4.09 -24.86
C ARG A 32 -0.09 -3.35 -24.28
N GLY A 33 0.74 -2.71 -25.13
CA GLY A 33 1.86 -1.90 -24.68
C GLY A 33 1.43 -0.73 -23.79
N ASP A 34 0.32 -0.06 -24.15
CA ASP A 34 -0.22 1.06 -23.39
C ASP A 34 -0.74 0.60 -22.01
N ILE A 35 -1.40 -0.57 -21.94
CA ILE A 35 -1.87 -1.16 -20.67
C ILE A 35 -0.68 -1.50 -19.76
N GLU A 36 0.37 -2.12 -20.29
CA GLU A 36 1.54 -2.49 -19.48
C GLU A 36 2.29 -1.26 -18.96
N GLN A 37 2.39 -0.20 -19.76
CA GLN A 37 2.97 1.08 -19.32
C GLN A 37 2.12 1.75 -18.23
N ALA A 38 0.80 1.71 -18.36
CA ALA A 38 -0.11 2.22 -17.34
C ALA A 38 0.01 1.44 -16.02
N LYS A 39 0.06 0.10 -16.09
CA LYS A 39 0.30 -0.76 -14.92
C LYS A 39 1.62 -0.44 -14.24
N GLU A 40 2.71 -0.30 -15.00
CA GLU A 40 4.03 0.05 -14.47
C GLU A 40 4.04 1.43 -13.80
N HIS A 41 3.36 2.41 -14.41
CA HIS A 41 3.23 3.75 -13.84
C HIS A 41 2.53 3.73 -12.47
N ILE A 42 1.37 3.09 -12.39
CA ILE A 42 0.57 2.97 -11.16
C ILE A 42 1.36 2.21 -10.08
N LEU A 43 2.11 1.17 -10.45
CA LEU A 43 2.95 0.44 -9.50
C LEU A 43 4.07 1.32 -8.92
N LYS A 44 4.73 2.13 -9.75
CA LYS A 44 5.74 3.10 -9.30
C LYS A 44 5.12 4.16 -8.40
N GLU A 45 3.93 4.63 -8.73
CA GLU A 45 3.19 5.58 -7.90
C GLU A 45 2.86 4.99 -6.53
N ALA A 46 2.36 3.74 -6.47
CA ALA A 46 2.13 3.02 -5.20
C ALA A 46 3.41 2.94 -4.35
N ALA A 47 4.53 2.57 -4.98
CA ALA A 47 5.81 2.47 -4.30
C ALA A 47 6.28 3.83 -3.73
N VAL A 48 6.07 4.92 -4.47
CA VAL A 48 6.38 6.29 -4.00
C VAL A 48 5.50 6.68 -2.81
N HIS A 49 4.20 6.41 -2.86
CA HIS A 49 3.29 6.69 -1.74
C HIS A 49 3.63 5.85 -0.50
N TYR A 50 3.95 4.57 -0.69
CA TYR A 50 4.45 3.69 0.37
C TYR A 50 5.75 4.20 1.00
N ASN A 51 6.69 4.67 0.18
CA ASN A 51 7.92 5.25 0.72
C ASN A 51 7.63 6.54 1.51
N ASN A 52 6.79 7.42 0.98
CA ASN A 52 6.44 8.69 1.63
C ASN A 52 5.81 8.47 3.03
N ILE A 53 4.86 7.55 3.15
CA ILE A 53 4.24 7.27 4.45
C ILE A 53 5.23 6.61 5.41
N THR A 54 6.10 5.73 4.91
CA THR A 54 7.08 5.00 5.71
C THR A 54 8.14 5.95 6.27
N VAL A 55 8.65 6.87 5.45
CA VAL A 55 9.57 7.94 5.87
C VAL A 55 8.90 8.86 6.89
N THR A 56 7.66 9.29 6.63
CA THR A 56 6.92 10.15 7.57
C THR A 56 6.70 9.45 8.91
N ARG A 57 6.39 8.15 8.88
CA ARG A 57 6.25 7.31 10.06
C ARG A 57 7.56 7.15 10.82
N ALA A 58 8.67 6.89 10.11
CA ALA A 58 10.00 6.78 10.70
C ALA A 58 10.44 8.08 11.37
N TRP A 59 10.16 9.23 10.73
CA TRP A 59 10.38 10.55 11.33
C TRP A 59 9.60 10.71 12.65
N ALA A 60 8.31 10.38 12.67
CA ALA A 60 7.52 10.46 13.90
C ALA A 60 8.04 9.49 14.98
N ALA A 61 8.46 8.28 14.60
CA ALA A 61 9.03 7.29 15.51
C ALA A 61 10.35 7.75 16.11
N HIS A 62 11.20 8.39 15.31
CA HIS A 62 12.47 8.96 15.76
C HIS A 62 12.27 9.95 16.93
N PHE A 63 11.20 10.74 16.91
CA PHE A 63 10.86 11.67 18.01
C PHE A 63 9.97 11.08 19.11
N GLY A 64 9.57 9.80 19.01
CA GLY A 64 8.66 9.16 19.96
C GLY A 64 7.19 9.58 19.81
N GLY A 65 6.83 10.24 18.69
CA GLY A 65 5.52 10.79 18.41
C GLY A 65 5.50 12.32 18.35
N VAL A 66 4.32 12.89 18.08
CA VAL A 66 4.09 14.34 17.96
C VAL A 66 2.96 14.76 18.88
N PHE A 67 3.16 15.84 19.62
CA PHE A 67 2.08 16.44 20.42
C PHE A 67 1.26 17.42 19.58
N VAL A 68 -0.05 17.21 19.54
CA VAL A 68 -1.00 18.06 18.81
C VAL A 68 -1.97 18.70 19.81
N ARG A 69 -2.29 19.97 19.59
CA ARG A 69 -3.27 20.69 20.40
C ARG A 69 -4.65 20.01 20.29
N SER A 70 -5.25 19.67 21.42
CA SER A 70 -6.63 19.17 21.43
C SER A 70 -7.59 20.33 21.20
N ASN A 71 -8.53 20.15 20.26
CA ASN A 71 -9.68 21.04 20.08
C ASN A 71 -10.90 20.59 20.90
N GLY A 72 -10.70 19.76 21.93
CA GLY A 72 -11.76 19.14 22.74
C GLY A 72 -12.35 17.86 22.14
N LYS A 73 -12.24 17.66 20.81
CA LYS A 73 -12.69 16.42 20.13
C LYS A 73 -11.60 15.34 20.13
N LEU A 74 -10.34 15.75 19.97
CA LEU A 74 -9.20 14.83 19.99
C LEU A 74 -8.95 14.32 21.41
N GLN A 75 -9.24 13.04 21.63
CA GLN A 75 -8.99 12.32 22.88
C GLN A 75 -7.70 11.48 22.79
N PRO A 76 -7.03 11.18 23.93
CA PRO A 76 -5.90 10.27 23.94
C PRO A 76 -6.25 8.93 23.27
N ASN A 77 -5.28 8.36 22.55
CA ASN A 77 -5.47 7.06 21.90
C ASN A 77 -5.67 5.96 22.96
N PRO A 78 -6.84 5.30 23.03
CA PRO A 78 -7.11 4.26 24.03
C PRO A 78 -6.24 3.01 23.86
N TYR A 79 -5.62 2.85 22.69
CA TYR A 79 -4.72 1.73 22.40
C TYR A 79 -3.28 1.94 22.92
N LEU A 80 -2.99 3.07 23.57
CA LEU A 80 -1.72 3.32 24.27
C LEU A 80 -1.78 2.89 25.75
N LYS A 81 -2.31 1.69 26.04
CA LYS A 81 -2.66 1.25 27.41
C LYS A 81 -1.54 1.50 28.44
N GLU A 82 -0.32 1.08 28.14
CA GLU A 82 0.81 1.18 29.07
C GLU A 82 1.46 2.57 29.13
N MET A 83 1.15 3.43 28.15
CA MET A 83 1.67 4.79 28.03
C MET A 83 0.54 5.82 28.10
N ILE A 84 -0.60 5.47 28.70
CA ILE A 84 -1.79 6.32 28.69
C ILE A 84 -1.56 7.63 29.45
N ASP A 85 -0.70 7.60 30.46
CA ASP A 85 -0.30 8.78 31.24
C ASP A 85 0.59 9.74 30.42
N GLU A 86 1.31 9.23 29.41
CA GLU A 86 2.06 10.04 28.45
C GLU A 86 1.23 10.48 27.24
N ALA A 87 0.01 9.95 27.09
CA ALA A 87 -0.81 10.18 25.92
C ALA A 87 -1.41 11.60 25.88
N ALA A 88 -1.38 12.33 26.99
CA ALA A 88 -1.75 13.73 27.05
C ALA A 88 -0.92 14.53 28.07
N VAL A 89 -0.60 15.77 27.73
CA VAL A 89 0.09 16.71 28.63
C VAL A 89 -0.64 18.06 28.65
N GLN A 90 -0.43 18.85 29.69
CA GLN A 90 -0.85 20.25 29.74
C GLN A 90 0.36 21.17 29.65
N THR A 91 0.27 22.22 28.86
CA THR A 91 1.27 23.29 28.83
C THR A 91 1.12 24.23 30.03
N GLN A 92 2.11 25.07 30.27
CA GLN A 92 2.06 26.10 31.33
C GLN A 92 0.93 27.13 31.10
N THR A 93 0.48 27.30 29.85
CA THR A 93 -0.63 28.17 29.49
C THR A 93 -2.00 27.46 29.54
N GLY A 94 -2.04 26.21 30.00
CA GLY A 94 -3.27 25.42 30.15
C GLY A 94 -3.74 24.72 28.87
N GLU A 95 -2.98 24.77 27.78
CA GLU A 95 -3.33 24.04 26.55
C GLU A 95 -3.13 22.53 26.73
N LYS A 96 -4.18 21.74 26.45
CA LYS A 96 -4.10 20.27 26.41
C LYS A 96 -3.49 19.81 25.10
N LEU A 97 -2.39 19.07 25.17
CA LEU A 97 -1.76 18.42 24.02
C LEU A 97 -1.97 16.91 24.10
N ILE A 98 -2.23 16.28 22.96
CA ILE A 98 -2.39 14.84 22.82
C ILE A 98 -1.22 14.28 22.01
N LYS A 99 -0.61 13.20 22.50
CA LYS A 99 0.48 12.51 21.81
C LYS A 99 -0.09 11.65 20.68
N ILE A 100 0.33 11.94 19.45
CA ILE A 100 0.05 11.14 18.28
C ILE A 100 1.27 10.23 18.05
N ASN A 101 1.11 8.93 18.27
CA ASN A 101 2.17 7.94 17.99
C ASN A 101 2.22 7.61 16.47
N PRO A 102 3.32 7.03 15.96
CA PRO A 102 3.50 6.82 14.52
C PRO A 102 2.39 5.98 13.87
N ALA A 103 1.87 4.97 14.58
CA ALA A 103 0.74 4.15 14.10
C ALA A 103 -0.55 4.94 13.99
N TRP A 104 -0.88 5.72 15.00
CA TRP A 104 -2.09 6.53 14.94
C TRP A 104 -1.98 7.69 13.94
N MET A 105 -0.80 8.30 13.80
CA MET A 105 -0.54 9.29 12.75
C MET A 105 -0.81 8.70 11.37
N THR A 106 -0.21 7.54 11.07
CA THR A 106 -0.40 6.87 9.77
C THR A 106 -1.89 6.56 9.53
N ARG A 107 -2.65 6.25 10.60
CA ARG A 107 -4.08 5.97 10.51
C ARG A 107 -4.90 7.24 10.25
N GLN A 108 -4.60 8.34 10.95
CA GLN A 108 -5.28 9.62 10.70
C GLN A 108 -5.03 10.13 9.28
N LEU A 109 -3.78 9.99 8.82
CA LEU A 109 -3.42 10.26 7.43
C LEU A 109 -4.27 9.37 6.50
N SER A 110 -4.37 8.06 6.77
CA SER A 110 -5.16 7.11 5.98
C SER A 110 -6.63 7.50 5.89
N GLU A 111 -7.22 7.95 7.00
CA GLU A 111 -8.60 8.43 7.06
C GLU A 111 -8.79 9.74 6.27
N MET A 112 -7.79 10.62 6.23
CA MET A 112 -7.85 11.88 5.48
C MET A 112 -7.65 11.69 3.97
N THR A 113 -6.97 10.62 3.56
CA THR A 113 -6.66 10.35 2.15
C THR A 113 -7.56 9.28 1.55
N GLN A 114 -8.73 9.00 2.14
CA GLN A 114 -9.75 8.24 1.42
C GLN A 114 -10.29 9.11 0.28
N SER A 115 -9.65 8.99 -0.89
CA SER A 115 -10.13 9.57 -2.15
C SER A 115 -10.52 8.46 -3.12
N GLU A 116 -11.16 8.84 -4.22
CA GLU A 116 -11.46 7.94 -5.34
C GLU A 116 -10.20 7.45 -6.06
N ASP A 117 -9.09 8.19 -5.96
CA ASP A 117 -7.89 7.92 -6.75
C ASP A 117 -6.90 7.02 -6.01
N PHE A 118 -6.75 7.24 -4.69
CA PHE A 118 -5.93 6.37 -3.86
C PHE A 118 -6.37 6.39 -2.41
N SER A 119 -6.09 5.30 -1.71
CA SER A 119 -6.18 5.26 -0.25
C SER A 119 -5.08 4.39 0.32
N TYR A 120 -4.71 4.64 1.57
CA TYR A 120 -3.84 3.74 2.31
C TYR A 120 -4.54 3.26 3.55
N ARG A 121 -4.11 2.09 4.03
CA ARG A 121 -4.61 1.49 5.26
C ARG A 121 -3.46 0.85 6.00
N ILE A 122 -3.57 0.91 7.32
CA ILE A 122 -2.72 0.13 8.19
C ILE A 122 -3.37 -1.23 8.41
N THR A 123 -2.63 -2.29 8.16
CA THR A 123 -3.13 -3.67 8.28
C THR A 123 -2.17 -4.56 9.07
N SER A 124 -2.71 -5.62 9.66
CA SER A 124 -2.02 -6.50 10.59
C SER A 124 -2.90 -7.73 10.90
N ASP A 125 -2.28 -8.91 11.02
CA ASP A 125 -2.99 -10.17 11.28
C ASP A 125 -3.52 -10.26 12.73
N HIS A 126 -2.80 -9.67 13.68
CA HIS A 126 -3.14 -9.61 15.11
C HIS A 126 -3.11 -8.16 15.65
N PRO A 127 -4.01 -7.27 15.21
CA PRO A 127 -3.89 -5.86 15.51
C PRO A 127 -4.34 -5.51 16.94
N ILE A 128 -3.64 -4.56 17.60
CA ILE A 128 -4.12 -3.94 18.85
C ILE A 128 -5.44 -3.18 18.61
N ASN A 129 -5.50 -2.43 17.51
CA ASN A 129 -6.70 -1.73 17.08
C ASN A 129 -7.46 -2.61 16.09
N PRO A 130 -8.64 -3.17 16.44
CA PRO A 130 -9.33 -4.16 15.61
C PRO A 130 -9.61 -3.72 14.17
N ILE A 131 -9.71 -2.42 13.91
CA ILE A 131 -9.93 -1.87 12.56
C ILE A 131 -8.75 -2.15 11.60
N ASN A 132 -7.57 -2.42 12.14
CA ASN A 132 -6.37 -2.72 11.35
C ASN A 132 -6.26 -4.22 11.03
N ARG A 133 -7.34 -5.00 11.18
CA ARG A 133 -7.30 -6.43 10.87
C ARG A 133 -7.09 -6.64 9.37
N SER A 134 -6.22 -7.59 9.02
CA SER A 134 -6.04 -8.07 7.66
C SER A 134 -7.34 -8.66 7.11
N GLY A 135 -7.64 -8.36 5.85
CA GLY A 135 -8.55 -9.12 5.01
C GLY A 135 -7.75 -10.11 4.14
N ASP A 136 -8.41 -10.67 3.13
CA ASP A 136 -7.85 -11.80 2.38
C ASP A 136 -6.59 -11.44 1.60
N PHE A 137 -6.55 -10.26 0.98
CA PHE A 137 -5.37 -9.79 0.23
C PHE A 137 -4.16 -9.60 1.15
N GLU A 138 -4.35 -9.02 2.33
CA GLU A 138 -3.25 -8.71 3.23
C GLU A 138 -2.73 -9.97 3.92
N TYR A 139 -3.60 -10.92 4.28
CA TYR A 139 -3.16 -12.24 4.76
C TYR A 139 -2.29 -12.95 3.73
N GLU A 140 -2.71 -12.94 2.47
CA GLU A 140 -1.93 -13.54 1.38
C GLU A 140 -0.58 -12.84 1.19
N ALA A 141 -0.59 -11.50 1.18
CA ALA A 141 0.62 -10.69 1.08
C ALA A 141 1.60 -10.95 2.24
N PHE A 142 1.11 -11.04 3.48
CA PHE A 142 1.93 -11.36 4.65
C PHE A 142 2.48 -12.78 4.61
N ALA A 143 1.70 -13.76 4.13
CA ALA A 143 2.21 -15.10 3.90
C ALA A 143 3.35 -15.09 2.88
N TYR A 144 3.16 -14.41 1.75
CA TYR A 144 4.19 -14.27 0.71
C TYR A 144 5.47 -13.62 1.23
N LEU A 145 5.38 -12.47 1.90
CA LEU A 145 6.56 -11.74 2.39
C LEU A 145 7.34 -12.51 3.47
N ARG A 146 6.66 -13.37 4.25
CA ARG A 146 7.33 -14.26 5.22
C ARG A 146 8.13 -15.37 4.52
N GLU A 147 7.58 -15.94 3.45
CA GLU A 147 8.25 -16.98 2.67
C GLU A 147 9.38 -16.44 1.79
N HIS A 148 9.36 -15.14 1.49
CA HIS A 148 10.31 -14.47 0.60
C HIS A 148 11.01 -13.29 1.29
N PRO A 149 11.97 -13.51 2.21
CA PRO A 149 12.56 -12.45 3.04
C PRO A 149 13.32 -11.35 2.27
N GLY A 150 13.72 -11.63 1.03
CA GLY A 150 14.32 -10.66 0.10
C GLY A 150 13.30 -9.76 -0.61
N GLU A 151 12.02 -10.11 -0.56
CA GLU A 151 10.92 -9.30 -1.08
C GLU A 151 10.39 -8.40 0.03
N LYS A 152 10.09 -7.14 -0.32
CA LYS A 152 9.57 -6.14 0.63
C LYS A 152 8.13 -5.73 0.33
N ILE A 153 7.65 -6.11 -0.85
CA ILE A 153 6.38 -5.67 -1.42
C ILE A 153 5.63 -6.85 -2.02
N TYR A 154 4.31 -6.79 -1.96
CA TYR A 154 3.40 -7.71 -2.66
C TYR A 154 2.29 -6.88 -3.29
N TYR A 155 1.90 -7.19 -4.53
CA TYR A 155 0.84 -6.46 -5.19
C TYR A 155 0.01 -7.35 -6.11
N ARG A 156 -1.21 -6.91 -6.39
CA ARG A 156 -2.12 -7.55 -7.34
C ARG A 156 -2.91 -6.47 -8.08
N PHE A 157 -3.02 -6.64 -9.39
CA PHE A 157 -4.04 -5.92 -10.17
C PHE A 157 -5.36 -6.66 -10.05
N ASP A 158 -6.35 -6.01 -9.46
CA ASP A 158 -7.73 -6.46 -9.43
C ASP A 158 -8.41 -6.01 -10.73
N GLU A 159 -8.56 -6.93 -11.69
CA GLU A 159 -9.17 -6.62 -12.99
C GLU A 159 -10.66 -6.29 -12.87
N THR A 160 -11.34 -6.77 -11.82
CA THR A 160 -12.78 -6.56 -11.61
C THR A 160 -13.03 -5.17 -11.08
N GLU A 161 -12.27 -4.76 -10.06
CA GLU A 161 -12.36 -3.42 -9.48
C GLU A 161 -11.53 -2.38 -10.21
N LYS A 162 -10.71 -2.79 -11.19
CA LYS A 162 -9.70 -1.96 -11.87
C LYS A 162 -8.78 -1.26 -10.87
N LYS A 163 -8.30 -1.97 -9.85
CA LYS A 163 -7.45 -1.40 -8.80
C LYS A 163 -6.13 -2.11 -8.70
N LEU A 164 -5.07 -1.38 -8.36
CA LEU A 164 -3.86 -1.96 -7.81
C LEU A 164 -4.03 -2.07 -6.30
N ARG A 165 -3.95 -3.30 -5.78
CA ARG A 165 -3.70 -3.55 -4.36
C ARG A 165 -2.22 -3.74 -4.16
N TYR A 166 -1.63 -2.98 -3.26
CA TYR A 166 -0.20 -2.99 -2.98
C TYR A 166 0.01 -3.04 -1.48
N LEU A 167 0.83 -3.97 -1.00
CA LEU A 167 1.23 -4.06 0.39
C LEU A 167 2.74 -3.98 0.49
N GLY A 168 3.23 -2.97 1.19
CA GLY A 168 4.62 -2.88 1.60
C GLY A 168 4.78 -3.32 3.05
N GLY A 169 5.66 -4.30 3.29
CA GLY A 169 5.98 -4.75 4.63
C GLY A 169 6.65 -3.64 5.44
N LEU A 170 6.35 -3.52 6.73
CA LEU A 170 7.10 -2.64 7.60
C LEU A 170 8.21 -3.45 8.26
N TYR A 171 9.45 -2.99 8.16
CA TYR A 171 10.62 -3.70 8.69
C TYR A 171 11.18 -2.97 9.91
N ILE A 172 11.79 -3.72 10.83
CA ILE A 172 12.36 -3.16 12.05
C ILE A 172 13.61 -2.32 11.72
N GLU A 173 13.57 -1.06 12.14
CA GLU A 173 14.71 -0.15 12.12
C GLU A 173 15.22 0.11 13.54
N GLU A 174 16.41 0.70 13.68
CA GLU A 174 16.97 1.10 14.97
C GLU A 174 16.03 2.02 15.77
N SER A 175 15.32 2.93 15.08
CA SER A 175 14.32 3.82 15.68
C SER A 175 13.15 3.06 16.33
N CYS A 176 12.80 1.88 15.81
CA CYS A 176 11.73 1.04 16.33
C CYS A 176 12.10 0.43 17.69
N LEU A 177 13.37 0.09 17.89
CA LEU A 177 13.89 -0.55 19.10
C LEU A 177 13.95 0.38 20.32
N ARG A 178 13.62 1.66 20.16
CA ARG A 178 13.45 2.60 21.29
C ARG A 178 12.23 2.27 22.14
N CYS A 179 11.21 1.67 21.52
CA CYS A 179 9.95 1.31 22.18
C CYS A 179 9.60 -0.17 22.03
N HIS A 180 10.17 -0.88 21.04
CA HIS A 180 9.97 -2.31 20.84
C HIS A 180 11.14 -3.12 21.38
N ASP A 181 10.82 -4.22 22.05
CA ASP A 181 11.76 -5.08 22.74
C ASP A 181 12.82 -5.68 21.79
N ARG A 182 14.10 -5.45 22.14
CA ARG A 182 15.28 -5.94 21.40
C ARG A 182 15.48 -7.44 21.54
N THR A 183 14.84 -8.09 22.49
CA THR A 183 14.88 -9.56 22.64
C THR A 183 13.98 -10.27 21.63
N ARG A 184 13.05 -9.55 20.99
CA ARG A 184 12.06 -10.10 20.06
C ARG A 184 12.32 -9.75 18.60
N TYR A 185 12.99 -8.63 18.36
CA TYR A 185 13.21 -8.08 17.02
C TYR A 185 14.69 -7.79 16.74
N GLU A 186 15.13 -8.23 15.57
CA GLU A 186 16.38 -7.81 14.95
C GLU A 186 16.11 -6.74 13.88
N ILE A 187 17.12 -5.91 13.61
CA ILE A 187 17.03 -4.91 12.53
C ILE A 187 16.90 -5.67 11.20
N GLY A 188 15.91 -5.27 10.40
CA GLY A 188 15.60 -5.91 9.13
C GLY A 188 14.54 -7.01 9.22
N ASP A 189 14.08 -7.39 10.42
CA ASP A 189 12.94 -8.27 10.58
C ASP A 189 11.70 -7.64 9.95
N LEU A 190 10.93 -8.45 9.20
CA LEU A 190 9.56 -8.06 8.88
C LEU A 190 8.83 -7.92 10.22
N ARG A 191 8.15 -6.80 10.40
CA ARG A 191 7.42 -6.53 11.63
C ARG A 191 6.11 -7.33 11.58
N PHE A 192 6.17 -8.59 12.01
CA PHE A 192 5.02 -9.48 12.17
C PHE A 192 5.00 -10.08 13.58
N PHE A 193 3.90 -10.75 13.92
CA PHE A 193 3.78 -11.48 15.17
C PHE A 193 4.28 -12.92 14.98
N ASP A 194 5.40 -13.22 15.61
CA ASP A 194 5.95 -14.58 15.65
C ASP A 194 5.44 -15.29 16.92
N THR A 195 4.57 -16.28 16.73
CA THR A 195 4.02 -17.09 17.83
C THR A 195 5.06 -18.01 18.47
N GLU A 196 6.16 -18.35 17.77
CA GLU A 196 7.17 -19.30 18.27
C GLU A 196 8.22 -18.63 19.16
N LYS A 197 8.39 -17.30 19.06
CA LYS A 197 9.28 -16.50 19.91
C LYS A 197 8.65 -16.06 21.25
N LEU A 198 7.53 -16.66 21.64
CA LEU A 198 6.89 -16.40 22.93
C LEU A 198 7.68 -17.10 24.05
N SER A 199 8.39 -16.32 24.88
CA SER A 199 8.83 -16.78 26.20
C SER A 199 7.70 -16.57 27.23
N ASP A 200 7.44 -17.57 28.07
CA ASP A 200 6.36 -17.60 29.08
C ASP A 200 6.37 -16.40 30.06
N ASP A 201 7.50 -15.72 30.24
CA ASP A 201 7.66 -14.63 31.21
C ASP A 201 7.07 -13.28 30.77
N HIS A 202 6.65 -13.14 29.51
CA HIS A 202 6.07 -11.90 28.98
C HIS A 202 4.82 -12.21 28.16
N PRO A 203 3.67 -12.39 28.84
CA PRO A 203 2.41 -12.75 28.20
C PRO A 203 2.07 -11.67 27.18
N ASP A 204 1.98 -12.13 25.93
CA ASP A 204 1.37 -11.50 24.78
C ASP A 204 0.83 -10.08 25.02
N MET A 205 1.67 -9.09 24.77
CA MET A 205 1.25 -7.71 24.59
C MET A 205 0.75 -7.57 23.15
N GLY A 206 -0.32 -8.31 22.83
CA GLY A 206 -0.82 -8.61 21.50
C GLY A 206 -0.68 -7.47 20.53
N GLY A 207 0.07 -7.67 19.45
CA GLY A 207 0.27 -6.64 18.45
C GLY A 207 1.12 -7.14 17.31
N SER A 208 0.51 -7.84 16.36
CA SER A 208 1.01 -7.81 14.99
C SER A 208 1.03 -6.36 14.50
N TYR A 209 1.98 -6.10 13.63
CA TYR A 209 2.42 -4.76 13.38
C TYR A 209 2.04 -4.28 11.99
N PRO A 210 1.81 -2.97 11.86
CA PRO A 210 1.25 -2.34 10.66
C PRO A 210 2.12 -2.56 9.43
N ALA A 211 1.63 -3.27 8.42
CA ALA A 211 2.01 -2.99 7.04
C ALA A 211 1.21 -1.78 6.53
N VAL A 212 1.71 -1.13 5.49
CA VAL A 212 0.89 -0.14 4.78
C VAL A 212 0.43 -0.76 3.48
N GLU A 213 -0.88 -0.89 3.41
CA GLU A 213 -1.61 -1.22 2.20
C GLU A 213 -1.95 0.07 1.45
N PHE A 214 -1.84 0.03 0.12
CA PHE A 214 -2.22 1.07 -0.81
C PHE A 214 -3.18 0.51 -1.84
N PHE A 215 -4.24 1.27 -2.07
CA PHE A 215 -5.16 1.08 -3.16
C PHE A 215 -4.96 2.24 -4.13
N LEU A 216 -4.72 1.92 -5.40
CA LEU A 216 -4.80 2.90 -6.49
C LEU A 216 -5.89 2.46 -7.45
N ASP A 217 -6.79 3.36 -7.81
CA ASP A 217 -7.72 3.13 -8.91
C ASP A 217 -6.95 3.25 -10.23
N ALA A 218 -6.88 2.15 -11.00
CA ALA A 218 -6.35 2.13 -12.36
C ALA A 218 -7.39 2.70 -13.33
N GLY A 219 -7.88 3.90 -13.03
CA GLY A 219 -8.66 4.68 -13.96
C GLY A 219 -7.73 5.24 -15.03
N THR A 220 -7.98 4.90 -16.30
CA THR A 220 -7.57 5.77 -17.42
C THR A 220 -7.85 7.22 -17.04
N PRO A 221 -6.98 8.20 -17.35
CA PRO A 221 -7.13 9.57 -16.89
C PRO A 221 -8.57 10.04 -17.08
N LYS A 222 -9.27 10.28 -15.97
CA LYS A 222 -10.65 10.77 -15.99
C LYS A 222 -10.65 12.05 -16.83
N LYS A 223 -11.48 12.11 -17.87
CA LYS A 223 -11.79 13.39 -18.51
C LYS A 223 -12.33 14.33 -17.42
N PRO A 224 -12.01 15.64 -17.47
CA PRO A 224 -12.47 16.55 -16.45
C PRO A 224 -14.00 16.56 -16.39
N ASP A 225 -14.50 16.35 -15.17
CA ASP A 225 -15.86 16.59 -14.68
C ASP A 225 -16.98 15.67 -15.18
N GLU A 226 -17.24 14.61 -14.43
CA GLU A 226 -18.60 14.13 -14.20
C GLU A 226 -18.83 14.02 -12.69
N LYS A 227 -19.76 14.83 -12.18
CA LYS A 227 -20.07 14.93 -10.75
C LYS A 227 -20.65 13.59 -10.26
N THR A 228 -19.97 12.94 -9.32
CA THR A 228 -20.49 11.77 -8.63
C THR A 228 -21.56 12.18 -7.61
N GLU A 229 -22.79 11.71 -7.80
CA GLU A 229 -23.79 11.63 -6.74
C GLU A 229 -23.45 10.47 -5.77
N PRO A 230 -23.86 10.53 -4.50
CA PRO A 230 -23.43 9.56 -3.49
C PRO A 230 -24.16 8.23 -3.66
N ASP A 231 -23.40 7.15 -3.90
CA ASP A 231 -23.93 5.78 -3.96
C ASP A 231 -24.31 5.29 -2.56
N THR A 232 -25.60 5.07 -2.37
CA THR A 232 -26.18 4.45 -1.18
C THR A 232 -26.06 2.93 -1.29
N GLY A 233 -25.10 2.37 -0.55
CA GLY A 233 -25.16 1.03 0.04
C GLY A 233 -25.34 -0.15 -0.92
N ARG A 234 -24.30 -0.98 -1.05
CA ARG A 234 -24.48 -2.36 -1.49
C ARG A 234 -23.54 -3.34 -0.77
N GLU A 235 -24.18 -4.33 -0.17
CA GLU A 235 -23.60 -5.57 0.36
C GLU A 235 -22.81 -6.30 -0.75
N SER A 236 -21.58 -6.73 -0.49
CA SER A 236 -20.83 -7.60 -1.39
C SER A 236 -21.14 -9.06 -1.10
N LYS A 237 -21.59 -9.78 -2.14
CA LYS A 237 -21.56 -11.24 -2.21
C LYS A 237 -20.32 -11.65 -2.99
N ASP A 238 -19.49 -12.46 -2.35
CA ASP A 238 -18.39 -13.21 -2.96
C ASP A 238 -18.84 -14.01 -4.17
N GLN A 239 -18.08 -13.92 -5.27
CA GLN A 239 -17.77 -15.08 -6.11
C GLN A 239 -16.34 -15.03 -6.63
N ASN A 240 -15.65 -16.11 -6.33
CA ASN A 240 -14.32 -16.55 -6.68
C ASN A 240 -14.01 -16.44 -8.19
N ALA A 241 -12.89 -15.80 -8.54
CA ALA A 241 -12.24 -15.95 -9.84
C ALA A 241 -10.72 -15.98 -9.63
N GLY A 242 -10.12 -17.15 -9.89
CA GLY A 242 -8.67 -17.35 -9.78
C GLY A 242 -7.91 -16.44 -10.73
N THR A 243 -6.83 -15.84 -10.23
CA THR A 243 -5.86 -15.07 -11.01
C THR A 243 -4.45 -15.59 -10.71
N GLU A 244 -3.67 -15.81 -11.77
CA GLU A 244 -2.27 -16.23 -11.73
C GLU A 244 -1.38 -15.18 -11.02
N PRO A 245 -0.24 -15.58 -10.42
CA PRO A 245 0.64 -14.66 -9.72
C PRO A 245 1.48 -13.85 -10.73
N GLU A 246 1.11 -12.58 -10.99
CA GLU A 246 1.86 -11.69 -11.88
C GLU A 246 2.91 -10.81 -11.14
N LYS A 247 4.18 -11.10 -11.46
CA LYS A 247 5.46 -10.35 -11.34
C LYS A 247 5.91 -9.81 -9.97
N ARG A 248 7.23 -9.96 -9.75
CA ARG A 248 7.98 -9.80 -8.50
C ARG A 248 9.08 -8.76 -8.75
N LEU A 249 9.23 -7.80 -7.86
CA LEU A 249 10.27 -6.76 -7.96
C LEU A 249 11.21 -6.88 -6.78
N SER A 250 12.46 -7.25 -7.07
CA SER A 250 13.52 -7.27 -6.07
C SER A 250 13.96 -5.85 -5.68
N GLU A 251 14.63 -5.72 -4.54
CA GLU A 251 15.15 -4.47 -3.94
C GLU A 251 15.88 -3.50 -4.90
N ASN A 252 16.40 -4.01 -6.02
CA ASN A 252 17.12 -3.21 -7.02
C ASN A 252 16.21 -2.40 -7.97
N ASP A 253 14.92 -2.75 -8.10
CA ASP A 253 14.02 -2.10 -9.07
C ASP A 253 13.36 -0.82 -8.54
N LEU A 254 13.48 -0.55 -7.23
CA LEU A 254 12.81 0.57 -6.54
C LEU A 254 13.75 1.35 -5.60
N GLN A 255 15.05 1.44 -5.90
CA GLN A 255 15.99 2.24 -5.08
C GLN A 255 15.61 3.73 -5.05
N TYR A 256 14.74 4.09 -4.12
CA TYR A 256 14.68 5.41 -3.50
C TYR A 256 15.31 5.31 -2.10
N GLY A 257 16.55 4.84 -2.08
CA GLY A 257 17.37 4.75 -0.89
C GLY A 257 17.93 6.12 -0.50
N THR A 258 17.11 7.00 0.06
CA THR A 258 17.63 8.06 0.92
C THR A 258 17.52 7.56 2.35
N LYS A 259 18.64 7.12 2.94
CA LYS A 259 18.72 7.03 4.40
C LYS A 259 18.29 8.40 4.94
N PRO A 260 17.28 8.49 5.81
CA PRO A 260 16.87 9.76 6.38
C PRO A 260 18.11 10.41 7.04
N TYR A 261 18.54 11.54 6.50
CA TYR A 261 19.54 12.39 7.12
C TYR A 261 18.89 13.01 8.36
N PHE A 262 18.98 12.31 9.49
CA PHE A 262 18.68 12.91 10.78
C PHE A 262 19.82 13.88 11.09
N TYR A 263 19.56 15.18 10.97
CA TYR A 263 20.46 16.17 11.57
C TYR A 263 20.58 15.83 13.05
N GLY A 264 21.80 15.44 13.46
CA GLY A 264 22.10 15.14 14.85
C GLY A 264 21.66 16.30 15.74
N ARG A 265 21.01 16.00 16.87
CA ARG A 265 20.84 17.02 17.90
C ARG A 265 22.19 17.23 18.62
N PRO A 266 22.53 18.47 19.02
CA PRO A 266 23.58 18.71 20.00
C PRO A 266 23.24 18.07 21.35
#